data_AF-A0A5J4J1B4-F1
#
_entry.id   AF-A0A5J4J1B4-F1
#
_cell.length_a   1.000
_cell.length_b   1.000
_cell.length_c   1.000
_cell.angle_alpha   90.00
_cell.angle_beta   90.00
_cell.angle_gamma   90.00
#
_symmetry.space_group_name_H-M   'P 1'
#
loop_
_entity.id
_entity.type
_entity.pdbx_description
1 polymer ?
#
loop_
_entity_poly.entity_id
_entity_poly.type
_entity_poly.pdbx_seq_one_letter_code
_entity_poly.pdbx_strand_id
1 'polypeptide(L)'
;MQLEQAGRISLHQIALGVLPVLVATFAYPLGNRKMMEICEGRLDTFQRVLGMTLASLPFWFILSLYCLYTSGPPAETQIIQSDIVAIFSGVIATVLFFKATDLVRGDMAKLLLVEATQSLEVLFALFGEMVFLSIPIPR
;
A
#
# COMPACT_ATOMS: atom_id res chain seq x y z
N MET A 1 -22.50 -10.03 -0.47
CA MET A 1 -21.14 -10.61 -0.60
C MET A 1 -20.36 -10.61 0.72
N GLN A 2 -19.97 -9.47 1.32
CA GLN A 2 -19.17 -9.51 2.57
C GLN A 2 -19.91 -10.05 3.82
N LEU A 3 -21.22 -9.81 3.96
CA LEU A 3 -22.03 -10.36 5.07
C LEU A 3 -22.33 -11.87 4.95
N GLU A 4 -22.34 -12.44 3.74
CA GLU A 4 -22.56 -13.88 3.52
C GLU A 4 -21.32 -14.73 3.83
N GLN A 5 -20.12 -14.14 3.68
CA GLN A 5 -18.86 -14.79 4.05
C GLN A 5 -18.56 -14.74 5.55
N ALA A 6 -19.13 -13.78 6.30
CA ALA A 6 -18.87 -13.62 7.74
C ALA A 6 -19.23 -14.85 8.59
N GLY A 7 -20.21 -15.67 8.17
CA GLY A 7 -20.58 -16.91 8.87
C GLY A 7 -19.69 -18.12 8.56
N ARG A 8 -18.76 -18.03 7.59
CA ARG A 8 -17.90 -19.15 7.13
C ARG A 8 -16.41 -18.97 7.41
N ILE A 9 -15.98 -17.81 7.90
CA ILE A 9 -14.56 -17.52 8.14
C ILE A 9 -14.20 -17.95 9.56
N SER A 10 -13.19 -18.81 9.69
CA SER A 10 -12.72 -19.24 11.01
C SER A 10 -11.95 -18.11 11.71
N LEU A 11 -11.95 -18.09 13.05
CA LEU A 11 -11.18 -17.10 13.84
C LEU A 11 -9.70 -17.06 13.42
N HIS A 12 -9.14 -18.20 13.05
CA HIS A 12 -7.78 -18.33 12.54
C HIS A 12 -7.56 -17.59 11.20
N GLN A 13 -8.50 -17.69 10.26
CA GLN A 13 -8.43 -16.96 8.99
C GLN A 13 -8.57 -15.46 9.19
N ILE A 14 -9.45 -15.02 10.11
CA ILE A 14 -9.54 -13.60 10.49
C ILE A 14 -8.21 -13.13 11.08
N ALA A 15 -7.62 -13.89 12.01
CA ALA A 15 -6.35 -13.54 12.63
C ALA A 15 -5.21 -13.40 11.60
N LEU A 16 -5.10 -14.34 10.65
CA LEU A 16 -4.08 -14.28 9.58
C LEU A 16 -4.26 -13.09 8.64
N GLY A 17 -5.48 -12.58 8.45
CA GLY A 17 -5.73 -11.37 7.66
C GLY A 17 -5.53 -10.07 8.45
N VAL A 18 -6.06 -10.00 9.66
CA VAL A 18 -6.13 -8.77 10.46
C VAL A 18 -4.79 -8.44 11.13
N LEU A 19 -4.09 -9.43 11.69
CA LEU A 19 -2.85 -9.16 12.44
C LEU A 19 -1.76 -8.52 11.56
N PRO A 20 -1.47 -9.00 10.34
CA PRO A 20 -0.48 -8.35 9.48
C PRO A 20 -0.86 -6.91 9.12
N VAL A 21 -2.14 -6.66 8.85
CA VAL A 21 -2.65 -5.31 8.54
C VAL A 21 -2.46 -4.40 9.75
N LEU A 22 -2.82 -4.84 10.96
CA LEU A 22 -2.59 -4.07 12.18
C LEU A 22 -1.11 -3.72 12.35
N VAL A 23 -0.20 -4.69 12.20
CA VAL A 23 1.24 -4.44 12.27
C VAL A 23 1.67 -3.40 11.22
N ALA A 24 1.20 -3.53 9.97
CA ALA A 24 1.51 -2.61 8.89
C ALA A 24 1.06 -1.17 9.18
N THR A 25 -0.14 -0.98 9.77
CA THR A 25 -0.67 0.35 10.09
C THR A 25 0.21 1.15 11.07
N PHE A 26 0.97 0.48 11.94
CA PHE A 26 1.94 1.14 12.81
C PHE A 26 3.33 1.21 12.19
N ALA A 27 3.76 0.13 11.54
CA ALA A 27 5.11 0.03 10.96
C ALA A 27 5.32 1.06 9.83
N TYR A 28 4.30 1.31 9.00
CA TYR A 28 4.42 2.21 7.86
C TYR A 28 4.63 3.69 8.26
N PRO A 29 3.75 4.33 9.07
CA PRO A 29 3.96 5.72 9.47
C PRO A 29 5.22 5.90 10.31
N LEU A 30 5.50 4.94 11.20
CA LEU A 30 6.72 4.95 12.01
C LEU A 30 7.98 4.88 11.15
N GLY A 31 7.99 3.99 10.15
CA GLY A 31 9.08 3.84 9.20
C GLY A 31 9.33 5.12 8.40
N ASN A 32 8.27 5.74 7.88
CA ASN A 32 8.39 7.01 7.15
C ASN A 32 9.00 8.12 8.02
N ARG A 33 8.52 8.27 9.27
CA ARG A 33 9.02 9.29 10.21
C ARG A 33 10.47 9.06 10.58
N LYS A 34 10.85 7.82 10.91
CA LYS A 34 12.25 7.46 11.18
C LYS A 34 13.14 7.73 9.98
N MET A 35 12.68 7.45 8.77
CA MET A 35 13.43 7.77 7.55
C MET A 35 13.63 9.26 7.37
N MET A 36 12.62 10.09 7.63
CA MET A 36 12.75 11.56 7.59
C MET A 36 13.76 12.07 8.62
N GLU A 37 13.73 11.51 9.83
CA GLU A 37 14.65 11.85 10.93
C GLU A 37 16.09 11.43 10.61
N ILE A 38 16.33 10.16 10.29
CA ILE A 38 17.67 9.61 10.05
C ILE A 38 18.34 10.23 8.81
N CYS A 39 17.55 10.54 7.77
CA CYS A 39 18.11 11.13 6.56
C CYS A 39 18.50 12.60 6.75
N GLU A 40 17.94 13.33 7.72
CA GLU A 40 18.24 14.74 8.03
C GLU A 40 18.30 15.66 6.78
N GLY A 41 17.48 15.39 5.76
CA GLY A 41 17.50 16.12 4.49
C GLY A 41 18.67 15.81 3.55
N ARG A 42 19.56 14.87 3.88
CA ARG A 42 20.62 14.36 3.00
C ARG A 42 20.09 13.62 1.77
N LEU A 43 18.92 13.01 1.91
CA LEU A 43 18.23 12.31 0.83
C LEU A 43 16.90 13.00 0.57
N ASP A 44 16.64 13.32 -0.70
CA ASP A 44 15.35 13.82 -1.12
C ASP A 44 14.29 12.70 -1.13
N THR A 45 13.04 13.08 -1.37
CA THR A 45 11.91 12.15 -1.43
C THR A 45 12.14 10.99 -2.40
N PHE A 46 12.66 11.25 -3.61
CA PHE A 46 12.84 10.23 -4.64
C PHE A 46 13.93 9.24 -4.23
N GLN A 47 15.04 9.73 -3.69
CA GLN A 47 16.14 8.90 -3.23
C GLN A 47 15.74 8.02 -2.05
N ARG A 48 14.94 8.55 -1.11
CA ARG A 48 14.39 7.74 -0.01
C ARG A 48 13.47 6.64 -0.54
N VAL A 49 12.53 6.98 -1.43
CA VAL A 49 11.61 6.00 -2.03
C VAL A 49 12.39 4.91 -2.75
N LEU A 50 13.35 5.29 -3.60
CA LEU A 50 14.24 4.34 -4.28
C LEU A 50 14.99 3.44 -3.28
N GLY A 51 15.59 4.04 -2.24
CA GLY A 51 16.32 3.30 -1.21
C GLY A 51 15.44 2.28 -0.49
N MET A 52 14.21 2.66 -0.12
CA MET A 52 13.24 1.75 0.50
C MET A 52 12.81 0.64 -0.46
N THR A 53 12.58 0.95 -1.75
CA THR A 53 12.27 -0.04 -2.77
C THR A 53 13.41 -1.06 -2.90
N LEU A 54 14.65 -0.60 -3.09
CA LEU A 54 15.83 -1.46 -3.21
C LEU A 54 16.04 -2.35 -1.99
N ALA A 55 15.86 -1.80 -0.78
CA ALA A 55 15.97 -2.56 0.47
C ALA A 55 14.91 -3.68 0.58
N SER A 56 13.73 -3.49 -0.02
CA SER A 56 12.66 -4.49 -0.02
C SER A 56 12.79 -5.55 -1.13
N LEU A 57 13.57 -5.28 -2.20
CA LEU A 57 13.69 -6.20 -3.35
C LEU A 57 14.10 -7.63 -2.99
N PRO A 58 15.05 -7.89 -2.07
CA PRO A 58 15.41 -9.27 -1.72
C PRO A 58 14.22 -10.09 -1.21
N PHE A 59 13.36 -9.48 -0.39
CA PHE A 59 12.15 -10.13 0.11
C PHE A 59 11.18 -10.46 -1.04
N TRP A 60 10.91 -9.48 -1.90
CA TRP A 60 10.00 -9.67 -3.05
C TRP A 60 10.53 -10.66 -4.07
N PHE A 61 11.85 -10.70 -4.29
CA PHE A 61 12.48 -11.65 -5.19
C PHE A 61 12.30 -13.08 -4.68
N ILE A 62 12.56 -13.33 -3.39
CA ILE A 62 12.34 -14.64 -2.76
C ILE A 62 10.87 -15.06 -2.88
N LEU A 63 9.94 -14.15 -2.58
CA LEU A 63 8.51 -14.42 -2.69
C LEU A 63 8.11 -14.73 -4.14
N SER A 64 8.64 -14.00 -5.12
CA SER A 64 8.35 -14.21 -6.54
C SER A 64 8.82 -15.59 -7.02
N LEU A 65 10.00 -16.04 -6.59
CA LEU A 65 10.51 -17.39 -6.90
C LEU A 65 9.63 -18.47 -6.26
N TYR A 66 9.21 -18.27 -5.01
CA TYR A 66 8.31 -19.20 -4.33
C TYR A 66 6.96 -19.33 -5.04
N CYS A 67 6.35 -18.20 -5.43
CA CYS A 67 5.10 -18.18 -6.17
C CYS A 67 5.26 -18.79 -7.58
N LEU A 68 6.38 -18.53 -8.26
CA LEU A 68 6.65 -19.12 -9.56
C LEU A 68 6.76 -20.65 -9.47
N TYR A 69 7.41 -21.17 -8.42
CA TYR A 69 7.52 -22.61 -8.20
C TYR A 69 6.18 -23.27 -7.84
N THR A 70 5.34 -22.60 -7.05
CA THR A 70 4.09 -23.17 -6.53
C THR A 70 2.89 -22.99 -7.47
N SER A 71 2.82 -21.87 -8.19
CA SER A 71 1.65 -21.46 -8.97
C SER A 71 1.95 -21.28 -10.47
N GLY A 72 3.22 -21.33 -10.88
CA GLY A 72 3.63 -21.08 -12.26
C GLY A 72 3.66 -19.59 -12.63
N PRO A 73 3.95 -19.26 -13.90
CA PRO A 73 3.99 -17.87 -14.36
C PRO A 73 2.58 -17.23 -14.40
N PRO A 74 2.46 -15.93 -14.13
CA PRO A 74 1.19 -15.22 -14.22
C PRO A 74 0.70 -15.10 -15.66
N ALA A 75 -0.61 -14.91 -15.83
CA ALA A 75 -1.21 -14.60 -17.13
C ALA A 75 -0.76 -13.22 -17.66
N GLU A 76 -0.71 -13.06 -18.99
CA GLU A 76 -0.31 -11.80 -19.64
C GLU A 76 -1.17 -10.60 -19.20
N THR A 77 -2.48 -10.82 -19.05
CA THR A 77 -3.41 -9.79 -18.55
C THR A 77 -3.08 -9.34 -17.13
N GLN A 78 -2.63 -10.25 -16.26
CA GLN A 78 -2.24 -9.93 -14.90
C GLN A 78 -0.93 -9.13 -14.88
N ILE A 79 0.00 -9.40 -15.79
CA ILE A 79 1.23 -8.62 -15.94
C ILE A 79 0.87 -7.17 -16.28
N ILE A 80 0.07 -6.97 -17.34
CA ILE A 80 -0.32 -5.62 -17.78
C ILE A 80 -1.08 -4.86 -16.69
N GLN A 81 -2.02 -5.51 -16.00
CA GLN A 81 -2.76 -4.88 -14.90
C GLN A 81 -1.84 -4.51 -13.73
N SER A 82 -0.92 -5.40 -13.36
CA SER A 82 0.03 -5.15 -12.26
C SER A 82 1.02 -4.03 -12.62
N ASP A 83 1.44 -3.94 -13.87
CA ASP A 83 2.33 -2.88 -14.36
C ASP A 83 1.66 -1.50 -14.29
N ILE A 84 0.39 -1.42 -14.69
CA ILE A 84 -0.41 -0.19 -14.55
C ILE A 84 -0.47 0.21 -13.07
N VAL A 85 -0.82 -0.71 -12.18
CA VAL A 85 -0.88 -0.44 -10.72
C VAL A 85 0.49 -0.02 -10.18
N ALA A 86 1.58 -0.67 -10.60
CA ALA A 86 2.93 -0.35 -10.16
C ALA A 86 3.34 1.08 -10.56
N ILE A 87 3.00 1.52 -11.77
CA ILE A 87 3.30 2.89 -12.24
C ILE A 87 2.46 3.92 -11.49
N PHE A 88 1.13 3.75 -11.46
CA PHE A 88 0.24 4.76 -10.90
C PHE A 88 0.27 4.81 -9.38
N SER A 89 0.13 3.67 -8.71
CA SER A 89 0.13 3.60 -7.24
C SER A 89 1.56 3.53 -6.69
N GLY A 90 2.37 2.62 -7.23
CA GLY A 90 3.72 2.36 -6.72
C GLY A 90 4.71 3.50 -6.95
N VAL A 91 4.68 4.16 -8.11
CA VAL A 91 5.62 5.25 -8.42
C VAL A 91 4.96 6.61 -8.20
N ILE A 92 3.90 6.93 -8.95
CA ILE A 92 3.34 8.29 -8.96
C ILE A 92 2.73 8.66 -7.61
N ALA A 93 1.73 7.89 -7.15
CA ALA A 93 1.01 8.20 -5.91
C ALA A 93 1.93 8.13 -4.69
N THR A 94 2.77 7.09 -4.60
CA THR A 94 3.72 6.94 -3.48
C THR A 94 4.69 8.10 -3.40
N VAL A 95 5.33 8.51 -4.51
CA VAL A 95 6.26 9.66 -4.48
C VAL A 95 5.54 10.95 -4.10
N LEU A 96 4.34 11.20 -4.65
CA LEU A 96 3.56 12.39 -4.30
C LEU A 96 3.19 12.42 -2.80
N PHE A 97 2.79 11.28 -2.24
CA PHE A 97 2.48 11.13 -0.83
C PHE A 97 3.71 11.39 0.05
N PHE A 98 4.84 10.76 -0.27
CA PHE A 98 6.09 10.96 0.45
C PHE A 98 6.61 12.40 0.31
N LYS A 99 6.32 13.07 -0.82
CA LYS A 99 6.65 14.48 -1.00
C LYS A 99 5.77 15.37 -0.12
N ALA A 100 4.47 15.10 -0.08
CA ALA A 100 3.53 15.83 0.76
C ALA A 100 3.90 15.72 2.25
N THR A 101 4.24 14.51 2.73
CA THR A 101 4.69 14.29 4.11
C THR A 101 6.02 15.00 4.42
N ASP A 102 6.97 15.00 3.49
CA ASP A 102 8.24 15.72 3.65
C ASP A 102 8.06 17.26 3.72
N LEU A 103 7.11 17.82 2.97
CA LEU A 103 6.79 19.26 3.01
C LEU A 103 6.25 19.73 4.36
N VAL A 104 5.56 18.85 5.09
CA VAL A 104 4.92 19.16 6.38
C VAL A 104 5.64 18.53 7.57
N ARG A 105 6.84 17.97 7.38
CA ARG A 105 7.57 17.20 8.41
C ARG A 105 7.84 17.94 9.72
N GLY A 106 7.86 19.28 9.69
CA GLY A 106 8.07 20.12 10.87
C GLY A 106 6.80 20.37 11.71
N ASP A 107 5.64 19.92 11.25
CA ASP A 107 4.34 20.14 11.89
C ASP A 107 3.60 18.80 11.98
N MET A 108 3.60 18.20 13.17
CA MET A 108 3.00 16.89 13.41
C MET A 108 1.48 16.87 13.13
N ALA A 109 0.78 18.00 13.34
CA ALA A 109 -0.65 18.06 13.06
C ALA A 109 -0.91 17.99 11.56
N LYS A 110 -0.14 18.72 10.75
CA LYS A 110 -0.24 18.67 9.29
C LYS A 110 0.22 17.32 8.72
N LEU A 111 1.25 16.72 9.31
CA LEU A 111 1.70 15.38 8.91
C LEU A 111 0.61 14.34 9.09
N LEU A 112 -0.07 14.35 10.25
CA LEU A 112 -1.21 13.46 10.52
C LEU A 112 -2.36 13.69 9.53
N LEU A 113 -2.65 14.93 9.15
CA LEU A 113 -3.68 15.24 8.15
C LEU A 113 -3.34 14.65 6.79
N VAL A 114 -2.09 14.77 6.34
CA VAL A 114 -1.63 14.16 5.08
C VAL A 114 -1.69 12.64 5.17
N GLU A 115 -1.24 12.02 6.26
CA GLU A 115 -1.34 10.56 6.44
C GLU A 115 -2.80 10.09 6.45
N ALA A 116 -3.71 10.85 7.08
CA ALA A 116 -5.13 10.53 7.14
C ALA A 116 -5.81 10.53 5.76
N THR A 117 -5.28 11.23 4.74
CA THR A 117 -5.86 11.18 3.40
C THR A 117 -5.79 9.79 2.77
N GLN A 118 -4.90 8.90 3.24
CA GLN A 118 -4.88 7.50 2.79
C GLN A 118 -6.21 6.77 3.07
N SER A 119 -6.92 7.14 4.14
CA SER A 119 -8.24 6.54 4.42
C SER A 119 -9.29 6.82 3.34
N LEU A 120 -9.10 7.90 2.55
CA LEU A 120 -9.98 8.22 1.43
C LEU A 120 -9.81 7.25 0.26
N GLU A 121 -8.69 6.53 0.15
CA GLU A 121 -8.47 5.54 -0.91
C GLU A 121 -9.60 4.52 -0.98
N VAL A 122 -10.11 4.08 0.17
CA VAL A 122 -11.24 3.14 0.25
C VAL A 122 -12.51 3.73 -0.37
N LEU A 123 -12.78 5.02 -0.14
CA LEU A 123 -13.94 5.70 -0.72
C LEU A 123 -13.79 5.89 -2.23
N PHE A 124 -12.59 6.27 -2.69
CA PHE A 124 -12.30 6.40 -4.11
C PHE A 124 -12.35 5.06 -4.84
N ALA A 125 -11.84 3.99 -4.23
CA ALA A 125 -11.92 2.63 -4.76
C ALA A 125 -13.39 2.19 -4.89
N LEU A 126 -14.19 2.35 -3.83
CA LEU A 126 -15.62 2.03 -3.87
C LEU A 126 -16.36 2.83 -4.96
N PHE A 127 -16.06 4.13 -5.09
CA PHE A 127 -16.65 4.96 -6.13
C PHE A 127 -16.24 4.49 -7.53
N GLY A 128 -14.95 4.18 -7.73
CA GLY A 128 -14.45 3.62 -8.98
C GLY A 128 -15.13 2.30 -9.34
N GLU A 129 -15.29 1.40 -8.37
CA GLU A 129 -16.01 0.14 -8.55
C GLU A 129 -17.48 0.37 -8.96
N MET A 130 -18.18 1.32 -8.34
CA MET A 130 -19.56 1.65 -8.73
C MET A 130 -19.63 2.17 -10.18
N VAL A 131 -18.68 3.01 -10.60
CA VAL A 131 -18.68 3.62 -11.94
C VAL A 131 -18.23 2.65 -13.02
N PHE A 132 -17.13 1.93 -12.80
CA PHE A 132 -16.47 1.11 -13.82
C PHE A 132 -16.94 -0.34 -13.82
N LEU A 133 -17.30 -0.89 -12.66
CA LEU A 133 -17.77 -2.28 -12.52
C LEU A 133 -19.28 -2.39 -12.31
N SER A 134 -20.00 -1.26 -12.27
CA SER A 134 -21.46 -1.19 -12.10
C SER A 134 -21.97 -1.94 -10.87
N ILE A 135 -21.19 -1.93 -9.78
CA ILE A 135 -21.58 -2.57 -8.52
C ILE A 135 -22.76 -1.80 -7.92
N PRO A 136 -23.81 -2.48 -7.41
CA PRO A 136 -24.93 -1.82 -6.76
C PRO A 136 -24.47 -1.02 -5.54
N ILE A 137 -25.08 0.15 -5.35
CA ILE A 137 -24.81 1.04 -4.21
C ILE A 137 -24.99 0.23 -2.92
N PRO A 138 -23.99 0.20 -2.01
CA PRO A 138 -24.14 -0.45 -0.72
C PRO A 138 -25.32 0.20 0.02
N ARG A 139 -26.33 -0.60 0.36
CA ARG A 139 -27.50 -0.17 1.16
C ARG A 139 -27.27 -0.43 2.63
#